data_AF-A0A1X0QCP5-F1
#
_entry.id   AF-A0A1X0QCP5-F1
#
_cell.length_a   1.000
_cell.length_b   1.000
_cell.length_c   1.000
_cell.angle_alpha   90.00
_cell.angle_beta   90.00
_cell.angle_gamma   90.00
#
_symmetry.space_group_name_H-M   'P 1'
#
loop_
_entity.id
_entity.type
_entity.pdbx_description
1 polymer ?
#
loop_
_entity_poly.entity_id
_entity_poly.type
_entity_poly.pdbx_seq_one_letter_code
_entity_poly.pdbx_strand_id
1 'polypeptide(L)' 'MITSVNKTKNKKMIAVYIKDGITIEECRIVYDLSQYLGVDIILGSDKILKPAEIINDLRSRLEKLLSNDKLKK' A
#
# COMPACT_ATOMS: atom_id res chain seq x y z
N MET A 1 -4.60 38.84 -1.52
CA MET A 1 -3.76 37.90 -0.78
C MET A 1 -4.51 37.52 0.50
N ILE A 2 -5.18 36.37 0.51
CA ILE A 2 -5.93 35.89 1.67
C ILE A 2 -5.01 34.90 2.40
N THR A 3 -4.32 35.35 3.43
CA THR A 3 -3.57 34.48 4.34
C THR A 3 -4.57 33.74 5.23
N SER A 4 -4.98 32.54 4.81
CA SER A 4 -5.71 31.64 5.69
C SER A 4 -4.76 31.11 6.75
N VAL A 5 -4.82 31.71 7.94
CA VAL A 5 -4.23 31.14 9.16
C VAL A 5 -5.12 29.97 9.57
N ASN A 6 -4.98 28.84 8.88
CA ASN A 6 -5.71 27.63 9.25
C ASN A 6 -5.07 27.07 10.52
N LYS A 7 -5.70 27.42 11.64
CA LYS A 7 -5.62 26.75 12.94
C LYS A 7 -5.47 25.24 12.69
N THR A 8 -4.28 24.70 12.93
CA THR A 8 -4.02 23.26 12.87
C THR A 8 -4.86 22.61 13.96
N LYS A 9 -6.10 22.22 13.63
CA LYS A 9 -6.79 21.18 14.41
C LYS A 9 -5.79 20.04 14.50
N ASN A 10 -5.45 19.60 15.71
CA ASN A 10 -4.68 18.38 15.95
C ASN A 10 -5.41 17.20 15.29
N LYS A 11 -5.17 17.00 13.99
CA LYS A 11 -5.66 15.84 13.27
C LYS A 11 -4.91 14.64 13.82
N LYS A 12 -5.64 13.58 14.12
CA LYS A 12 -5.01 12.32 14.50
C LYS A 12 -4.19 11.84 13.30
N MET A 13 -2.95 11.46 13.56
CA MET A 13 -2.04 10.94 12.55
C MET A 13 -1.95 9.43 12.70
N ILE A 14 -2.12 8.69 11.61
CA ILE A 14 -2.06 7.23 11.56
C ILE A 14 -0.98 6.84 10.56
N ALA A 15 0.03 6.09 11.01
CA ALA A 15 1.04 5.52 10.13
C ALA A 15 0.69 4.06 9.82
N VAL A 16 0.61 3.72 8.53
CA VAL A 16 0.32 2.38 8.03
C VAL A 16 1.47 1.93 7.14
N TYR A 17 2.01 0.76 7.43
CA TYR A 17 3.07 0.15 6.63
C TYR A 17 2.58 -1.17 6.05
N ILE A 18 2.69 -1.33 4.72
CA ILE A 18 2.31 -2.54 4.00
C ILE A 18 3.58 -3.25 3.55
N LYS A 19 3.78 -4.45 4.07
CA LYS A 19 4.92 -5.31 3.71
C LYS A 19 4.75 -5.89 2.31
N ASP A 20 5.86 -6.12 1.61
CA ASP A 20 5.94 -6.79 0.30
C ASP A 20 5.38 -5.98 -0.89
N GLY A 21 4.84 -4.79 -0.62
CA GLY A 21 4.52 -3.79 -1.63
C GLY A 21 3.11 -3.24 -1.51
N ILE A 22 2.89 -2.08 -2.11
CA ILE A 22 1.60 -1.40 -2.16
C ILE A 22 1.21 -1.02 -3.58
N THR A 23 -0.06 -1.11 -3.92
CA THR A 23 -0.58 -0.69 -5.23
C THR A 23 -0.97 0.78 -5.25
N ILE A 24 -1.02 1.37 -6.44
CA ILE A 24 -1.41 2.78 -6.62
C ILE A 24 -2.89 2.97 -6.21
N GLU A 25 -3.71 1.96 -6.46
CA GLU A 25 -5.12 1.92 -6.11
C GLU A 25 -5.33 1.96 -4.59
N GLU A 26 -4.54 1.21 -3.83
CA GLU A 26 -4.56 1.27 -2.35
C GLU A 26 -4.15 2.65 -1.83
N CYS A 27 -3.10 3.26 -2.41
CA CYS A 27 -2.72 4.63 -2.05
C CYS A 27 -3.86 5.63 -2.26
N ARG A 28 -4.59 5.50 -3.37
CA ARG A 28 -5.73 6.36 -3.68
C ARG A 28 -6.88 6.15 -2.71
N ILE A 29 -7.22 4.90 -2.38
CA ILE A 29 -8.27 4.57 -1.41
C ILE A 29 -7.93 5.17 -0.03
N VAL A 30 -6.67 5.05 0.40
CA VAL A 30 -6.23 5.61 1.69
C VAL A 30 -6.29 7.13 1.69
N TYR A 31 -5.97 7.78 0.57
CA TYR A 31 -6.10 9.23 0.45
C TYR A 31 -7.56 9.69 0.59
N ASP A 32 -8.48 9.04 -0.12
CA ASP A 32 -9.91 9.33 -0.04
C ASP A 32 -10.44 9.07 1.39
N LEU A 33 -9.97 8.00 2.04
CA LEU A 33 -10.28 7.67 3.43
C LEU A 33 -9.77 8.73 4.42
N SER A 34 -8.54 9.22 4.22
CA SER A 34 -7.93 10.29 5.04
C SER A 34 -8.77 11.57 4.97
N GLN A 35 -9.23 11.95 3.77
CA GLN A 35 -10.11 13.10 3.60
C GLN A 35 -11.48 12.90 4.27
N TYR A 36 -12.10 11.73 4.07
CA TYR A 36 -13.41 11.41 4.63
C TYR A 36 -13.40 11.42 6.17
N LEU A 37 -12.38 10.84 6.78
CA LEU A 37 -12.24 10.75 8.24
C LEU A 37 -11.67 12.02 8.89
N GLY A 38 -11.10 12.93 8.10
CA GLY A 38 -10.43 14.13 8.60
C GLY A 38 -9.17 13.84 9.43
N VAL A 39 -8.54 12.68 9.21
CA VAL A 39 -7.30 12.24 9.85
C VAL A 39 -6.17 12.20 8.82
N ASP A 40 -4.93 12.40 9.25
CA ASP A 40 -3.79 12.33 8.34
C ASP A 40 -3.22 10.90 8.35
N ILE A 41 -3.27 10.23 7.20
CA ILE A 41 -2.78 8.85 7.06
C ILE A 41 -1.46 8.86 6.29
N ILE A 42 -0.38 8.42 6.92
CA ILE A 42 0.92 8.21 6.29
C ILE A 42 1.00 6.75 5.87
N LEU A 43 1.20 6.52 4.59
CA LEU A 43 1.25 5.20 3.99
C LEU A 43 2.66 4.90 3.49
N GLY A 44 3.24 3.79 3.96
CA GLY A 44 4.57 3.35 3.59
C GLY A 44 4.56 1.89 3.13
N SER A 45 5.52 1.54 2.30
CA SER A 45 5.75 0.16 1.86
C SER A 45 7.19 -0.01 1.39
N ASP A 46 7.64 -1.26 1.26
CA ASP A 46 8.94 -1.61 0.69
C ASP A 46 9.07 -1.16 -0.76
N LYS A 47 7.98 -1.25 -1.52
CA LYS A 47 7.93 -0.94 -2.95
C LYS A 47 6.52 -0.59 -3.39
N ILE A 48 6.39 0.16 -4.47
CA ILE A 48 5.10 0.36 -5.14
C ILE A 48 4.98 -0.69 -6.23
N LEU A 49 3.99 -1.58 -6.11
CA LEU A 49 3.75 -2.68 -7.02
C LEU A 49 2.97 -2.21 -8.24
N LYS A 50 3.49 -2.56 -9.42
CA LYS A 50 2.77 -2.49 -10.69
C LYS A 50 2.02 -3.79 -10.94
N PRO A 51 0.89 -3.77 -11.69
CA PRO A 51 0.13 -4.98 -12.00
C PRO A 51 0.96 -6.11 -12.61
N ALA A 52 1.91 -5.78 -13.49
CA ALA A 52 2.81 -6.77 -14.10
C ALA A 52 3.74 -7.46 -13.09
N GLU A 53 4.18 -6.75 -12.05
CA GLU A 53 5.05 -7.30 -11.01
C GLU A 53 4.29 -8.30 -10.13
N ILE A 54 3.00 -8.04 -9.87
CA ILE A 54 2.13 -8.97 -9.14
C ILE A 54 1.97 -10.27 -9.93
N ILE A 55 1.72 -10.19 -11.24
CA ILE A 55 1.60 -11.37 -12.10
C ILE A 55 2.89 -12.20 -12.09
N ASN A 56 4.04 -11.53 -12.20
CA ASN A 56 5.34 -12.20 -12.18
C ASN A 56 5.63 -12.84 -10.82
N ASP A 57 5.28 -12.17 -9.72
CA ASP A 57 5.45 -12.71 -8.37
C ASP A 57 4.56 -13.94 -8.15
N LEU A 58 3.30 -13.88 -8.60
CA LEU A 58 2.37 -15.02 -8.55
C LEU A 58 2.89 -16.21 -9.37
N ARG A 59 3.37 -15.97 -10.60
CA ARG A 59 3.97 -17.04 -11.44
C ARG A 59 5.18 -17.66 -10.75
N SER A 60 6.07 -16.84 -10.22
CA SER A 60 7.29 -17.30 -9.53
C SER A 60 6.95 -18.14 -8.29
N ARG A 61 5.92 -17.74 -7.53
CA ARG A 61 5.43 -18.52 -6.39
C ARG A 61 4.83 -19.86 -6.84
N LEU A 62 4.05 -19.85 -7.92
CA LEU A 62 3.45 -21.07 -8.48
C LEU A 62 4.53 -22.09 -8.91
N GLU A 63 5.55 -21.64 -9.64
CA GLU A 63 6.66 -22.51 -10.10
C GLU A 63 7.44 -23.13 -8.93
N LYS A 64 7.67 -22.35 -7.86
CA LYS A 64 8.31 -22.85 -6.63
C LYS A 64 7.49 -23.93 -5.95
N LEU A 65 6.17 -23.75 -5.87
CA LEU A 65 5.27 -24.75 -5.29
C LEU A 65 5.28 -26.04 -6.10
N LEU A 66 5.13 -25.95 -7.43
CA LEU A 66 5.16 -27.11 -8.33
C LEU A 66 6.51 -27.85 -8.30
N SER A 67 7.62 -27.14 -8.12
CA SER A 67 8.96 -27.74 -8.02
C SER A 67 9.15 -28.47 -6.69
N ASN A 68 8.61 -27.94 -5.59
CA ASN A 68 8.66 -28.59 -4.28
C ASN A 68 7.81 -29.88 -4.22
N ASP A 69 6.70 -29.96 -4.95
CA ASP A 69 5.91 -31.19 -5.03
C ASP A 69 6.63 -32.32 -5.78
N LYS A 70 7.51 -31.99 -6.73
CA LYS A 70 8.32 -32.98 -7.46
C LYS A 70 9.42 -33.62 -6.62
N LEU A 71 9.85 -32.98 -5.53
CA LEU A 71 10.85 -33.50 -4.59
C LEU A 71 10.27 -34.43 -3.50
N LYS A 72 8.93 -34.53 -3.42
CA LYS A 72 8.22 -35.39 -2.45
C LYS A 72 7.70 -36.71 -3.04
N LYS A 73 7.91 -36.97 -4.33
CA LYS A 73 7.64 -38.25 -5.00
C LYS A 73 8.93 -38.97 -5.31
#